data_AF-A0A929JUN2-F1
#
_entry.id   AF-A0A929JUN2-F1
#
_cell.length_a   1.000
_cell.length_b   1.000
_cell.length_c   1.000
_cell.angle_alpha   90.00
_cell.angle_beta   90.00
_cell.angle_gamma   90.00
#
_symmetry.space_group_name_H-M   'P 1'
#
loop_
_entity.id
_entity.type
_entity.pdbx_description
1 polymer ?
#
loop_
_entity_poly.entity_id
_entity_poly.type
_entity_poly.pdbx_seq_one_letter_code
_entity_poly.pdbx_strand_id
1 'polypeptide(L)'
;MSRKSEIGGPGSTFHFTAWLKNARSKRPKSISRVSLAAKKVLIVDHNRNNLDILAHIAESVGMRVVKLSRGEEAVPTIESASVSGDSFDLCVISIQMPTTSGYDIGRQIRDLQSQVSHIPLLAISASIERDAKRCLETGFDGFLRKPVQRQKILDMMETLLKEDANDVAATKRDSIVTRHSMLEDAKHSVRILLVDDNPVNRNLAEIMLTKAGYQVELANNGREAVEMYTTEAGRFDLIFMDLQMPEMDGLQATKEIRRLESLNSKLGTGEPQPQSSIANRQSSIARVPIVAMTAHAMNRHRKQCLEAGMDDYLSKPIKREKVFEIANRWVFPKESVVNLSELARHLDLEEKEFLELAEIFLEATASDLAKLESALSAGATEEVLEAAHSIKGAAGSLGFEDTHKLAKRIEMNARQHVLEGTLGDASSIRQKLTMIDKALKENQAGSLGNGTA
;
A
#
# COMPACT_ATOMS: atom_id res chain seq x y z
N MET A 1 -42.20 23.14 -13.73
CA MET A 1 -41.88 23.13 -12.29
C MET A 1 -43.19 23.29 -11.55
N SER A 2 -43.58 22.30 -10.74
CA SER A 2 -44.71 22.43 -9.82
C SER A 2 -44.21 22.11 -8.42
N ARG A 3 -44.62 22.90 -7.43
CA ARG A 3 -44.15 22.82 -6.05
C ARG A 3 -45.28 22.21 -5.21
N LYS A 4 -45.10 20.99 -4.73
CA LYS A 4 -45.86 20.48 -3.58
C LYS A 4 -44.97 20.63 -2.36
N SER A 5 -45.28 21.61 -1.51
CA SER A 5 -44.71 21.77 -0.19
C SER A 5 -45.87 21.66 0.79
N GLU A 6 -45.92 20.56 1.54
CA GLU A 6 -46.69 20.51 2.77
C GLU A 6 -45.80 21.06 3.89
N ILE A 7 -46.24 22.14 4.51
CA ILE A 7 -45.54 22.77 5.63
C ILE A 7 -45.73 21.84 6.84
N GLY A 8 -44.66 21.16 7.27
CA GLY A 8 -44.62 20.38 8.51
C GLY A 8 -44.19 18.90 8.41
N GLY A 9 -43.88 18.35 7.22
CA GLY A 9 -43.47 16.94 7.02
C GLY A 9 -41.95 16.71 6.80
N PRO A 10 -41.47 15.44 6.74
CA PRO A 10 -40.05 15.02 6.88
C PRO A 10 -39.10 15.35 5.70
N GLY A 11 -39.44 16.31 4.83
CA GLY A 11 -38.57 16.73 3.73
C GLY A 11 -39.30 17.41 2.57
N SER A 12 -38.57 17.72 1.50
CA SER A 12 -39.13 18.28 0.27
C SER A 12 -38.61 17.55 -0.96
N THR A 13 -39.51 17.09 -1.84
CA THR A 13 -39.18 16.44 -3.12
C THR A 13 -39.44 17.38 -4.27
N PHE A 14 -38.43 17.57 -5.14
CA PHE A 14 -38.56 18.36 -6.37
C PHE A 14 -38.54 17.44 -7.57
N HIS A 15 -39.47 17.62 -8.51
CA HIS A 15 -39.53 16.84 -9.74
C HIS A 15 -39.72 17.75 -10.96
N PHE A 16 -39.18 17.32 -12.11
CA PHE A 16 -39.51 17.88 -13.41
C PHE A 16 -39.69 16.77 -14.43
N THR A 17 -40.48 17.05 -15.46
CA THR A 17 -40.76 16.13 -16.57
C THR A 17 -40.39 16.85 -17.86
N ALA A 18 -39.66 16.18 -18.75
CA ALA A 18 -39.26 16.72 -20.05
C ALA A 18 -39.49 15.70 -21.16
N TRP A 19 -39.84 16.19 -22.35
CA TRP A 19 -39.97 15.38 -23.56
C TRP A 19 -38.65 15.43 -24.33
N LEU A 20 -38.00 14.28 -24.54
CA LEU A 20 -36.70 14.17 -25.19
C LEU A 20 -36.76 13.19 -26.36
N LYS A 21 -36.01 13.46 -27.44
CA LYS A 21 -35.85 12.51 -28.56
C LYS A 21 -34.86 11.40 -28.18
N ASN A 22 -35.18 10.16 -28.55
CA ASN A 22 -34.33 9.00 -28.29
C ASN A 22 -33.10 8.99 -29.23
N ALA A 23 -31.90 8.80 -28.69
CA ALA A 23 -30.66 8.78 -29.48
C ALA A 23 -30.51 7.43 -30.23
N ARG A 24 -30.02 7.46 -31.48
CA ARG A 24 -29.90 6.27 -32.35
C ARG A 24 -28.63 5.42 -32.12
N SER A 25 -27.76 5.72 -31.15
CA SER A 25 -26.55 4.93 -30.91
C SER A 25 -26.79 3.81 -29.89
N LYS A 26 -26.61 2.56 -30.32
CA LYS A 26 -26.53 1.39 -29.42
C LYS A 26 -25.38 1.60 -28.43
N ARG A 27 -25.62 1.15 -27.19
CA ARG A 27 -24.70 1.15 -26.04
C ARG A 27 -23.24 0.91 -26.45
N PRO A 28 -22.25 1.58 -25.84
CA PRO A 28 -20.87 1.11 -25.92
C PRO A 28 -20.86 -0.37 -25.48
N LYS A 29 -20.20 -1.22 -26.28
CA LYS A 29 -20.05 -2.64 -26.00
C LYS A 29 -19.39 -2.77 -24.62
N SER A 30 -20.17 -3.20 -23.63
CA SER A 30 -19.63 -3.65 -22.34
C SER A 30 -18.85 -4.93 -22.63
N ILE A 31 -17.53 -4.82 -22.55
CA ILE A 31 -16.58 -5.92 -22.72
C ILE A 31 -16.48 -6.64 -21.36
N SER A 32 -16.72 -7.95 -21.40
CA SER A 32 -16.67 -8.95 -20.31
C SER A 32 -17.34 -8.59 -18.97
N ARG A 33 -18.62 -9.00 -18.82
CA ARG A 33 -19.31 -8.98 -17.52
C ARG A 33 -19.24 -10.32 -16.85
N VAL A 34 -18.58 -10.35 -15.68
CA VAL A 34 -18.99 -11.27 -14.62
C VAL A 34 -20.46 -11.00 -14.35
N SER A 35 -21.27 -12.05 -14.27
CA SER A 35 -22.66 -11.87 -13.89
C SER A 35 -22.71 -11.51 -12.40
N LEU A 36 -23.02 -10.25 -12.09
CA LEU A 36 -23.33 -9.81 -10.73
C LEU A 36 -24.62 -10.45 -10.20
N ALA A 37 -25.47 -11.00 -11.08
CA ALA A 37 -26.71 -11.64 -10.67
C ALA A 37 -26.44 -12.81 -9.70
N ALA A 38 -27.29 -12.94 -8.67
CA ALA A 38 -27.24 -13.92 -7.60
C ALA A 38 -26.06 -13.83 -6.60
N LYS A 39 -25.01 -13.05 -6.92
CA LYS A 39 -23.90 -12.75 -5.99
C LYS A 39 -24.42 -11.97 -4.77
N LYS A 40 -23.89 -12.26 -3.59
CA LYS A 40 -24.29 -11.69 -2.30
C LYS A 40 -23.33 -10.58 -1.89
N VAL A 41 -23.87 -9.40 -1.60
CA VAL A 41 -23.08 -8.23 -1.16
C VAL A 41 -23.54 -7.74 0.20
N LEU A 42 -22.57 -7.50 1.09
CA LEU A 42 -22.79 -6.78 2.33
C LEU A 42 -22.52 -5.29 2.09
N ILE A 43 -23.45 -4.41 2.49
CA ILE A 43 -23.25 -2.96 2.42
C ILE A 43 -23.34 -2.38 3.83
N VAL A 44 -22.32 -1.64 4.24
CA VAL A 44 -22.21 -1.04 5.58
C VAL A 44 -22.06 0.48 5.46
N ASP A 45 -23.06 1.24 5.92
CA ASP A 45 -23.01 2.71 5.97
C ASP A 45 -23.92 3.23 7.09
N HIS A 46 -23.39 4.11 7.95
CA HIS A 46 -24.15 4.73 9.03
C HIS A 46 -25.27 5.66 8.51
N ASN A 47 -25.17 6.15 7.27
CA ASN A 47 -26.17 6.98 6.63
C ASN A 47 -27.17 6.11 5.84
N ARG A 48 -28.40 6.02 6.36
CA ARG A 48 -29.48 5.21 5.77
C ARG A 48 -29.77 5.55 4.31
N ASN A 49 -29.70 6.83 3.91
CA ASN A 49 -29.95 7.22 2.52
C ASN A 49 -28.87 6.66 1.59
N ASN A 50 -27.60 6.70 1.99
CA ASN A 50 -26.52 6.10 1.20
C ASN A 50 -26.70 4.60 1.12
N LEU A 51 -27.03 3.95 2.24
CA LEU A 51 -27.26 2.53 2.34
C LEU A 51 -28.37 2.07 1.38
N ASP A 52 -29.49 2.79 1.33
CA ASP A 52 -30.61 2.50 0.43
C ASP A 52 -30.28 2.76 -1.03
N ILE A 53 -29.55 3.83 -1.35
CA ILE A 53 -29.08 4.11 -2.72
C ILE A 53 -28.16 3.00 -3.22
N LEU A 54 -27.17 2.61 -2.41
CA LEU A 54 -26.19 1.58 -2.77
C LEU A 54 -26.86 0.21 -2.91
N ALA A 55 -27.77 -0.13 -2.00
CA ALA A 55 -28.57 -1.35 -2.09
C ALA A 55 -29.41 -1.38 -3.37
N HIS A 56 -30.12 -0.29 -3.68
CA HIS A 56 -30.91 -0.21 -4.89
C HIS A 56 -30.07 -0.38 -6.16
N ILE A 57 -28.85 0.17 -6.19
CA ILE A 57 -27.94 -0.03 -7.32
C ILE A 57 -27.56 -1.51 -7.47
N ALA A 58 -27.16 -2.18 -6.39
CA ALA A 58 -26.77 -3.59 -6.42
C ALA A 58 -27.95 -4.54 -6.73
N GLU A 59 -29.12 -4.31 -6.12
CA GLU A 59 -30.34 -5.08 -6.39
C GLU A 59 -30.79 -4.94 -7.86
N SER A 60 -30.62 -3.74 -8.44
CA SER A 60 -31.03 -3.50 -9.84
C SER A 60 -30.22 -4.26 -10.89
N VAL A 61 -29.10 -4.88 -10.50
CA VAL A 61 -28.32 -5.81 -11.34
C VAL A 61 -28.43 -7.27 -10.87
N GLY A 62 -29.35 -7.54 -9.93
CA GLY A 62 -29.70 -8.90 -9.49
C GLY A 62 -28.87 -9.44 -8.33
N MET A 63 -28.11 -8.60 -7.61
CA MET A 63 -27.37 -9.04 -6.41
C MET A 63 -28.30 -9.25 -5.22
N ARG A 64 -27.92 -10.16 -4.32
CA ARG A 64 -28.54 -10.33 -2.99
C ARG A 64 -27.88 -9.38 -2.00
N VAL A 65 -28.59 -8.38 -1.51
CA VAL A 65 -28.01 -7.34 -0.65
C VAL A 65 -28.36 -7.58 0.82
N VAL A 66 -27.35 -7.50 1.69
CA VAL A 66 -27.52 -7.36 3.15
C VAL A 66 -27.07 -5.96 3.55
N LYS A 67 -27.91 -5.24 4.30
CA LYS A 67 -27.67 -3.85 4.71
C LYS A 67 -27.37 -3.79 6.20
N LEU A 68 -26.28 -3.12 6.58
CA LEU A 68 -25.96 -2.82 7.97
C LEU A 68 -25.75 -1.32 8.16
N SER A 69 -26.40 -0.74 9.18
CA SER A 69 -26.21 0.67 9.55
C SER A 69 -25.18 0.89 10.66
N ARG A 70 -24.65 -0.20 11.23
CA ARG A 70 -23.72 -0.19 12.36
C ARG A 70 -22.50 -1.04 12.02
N GLY A 71 -21.31 -0.48 12.23
CA GLY A 71 -20.06 -1.11 11.79
C GLY A 71 -19.69 -2.35 12.60
N GLU A 72 -20.02 -2.34 13.89
CA GLU A 72 -19.80 -3.45 14.83
C GLU A 72 -20.58 -4.73 14.49
N GLU A 73 -21.62 -4.64 13.67
CA GLU A 73 -22.40 -5.79 13.22
C GLU A 73 -21.76 -6.47 12.00
N ALA A 74 -20.78 -5.84 11.33
CA ALA A 74 -20.24 -6.30 10.06
C ALA A 74 -19.51 -7.65 10.21
N VAL A 75 -18.49 -7.71 11.07
CA VAL A 75 -17.66 -8.92 11.24
C VAL A 75 -18.51 -10.12 11.71
N PRO A 76 -19.36 -10.02 12.77
CA PRO A 76 -20.19 -11.14 13.20
C PRO A 76 -21.16 -11.63 12.10
N THR A 77 -21.70 -10.72 11.29
CA THR A 77 -22.61 -11.07 10.18
C THR A 77 -21.88 -11.84 9.10
N ILE A 78 -20.65 -11.46 8.77
CA ILE A 78 -19.83 -12.13 7.76
C ILE A 78 -19.45 -13.53 8.24
N GLU A 79 -19.00 -13.68 9.49
CA GLU A 79 -18.66 -14.99 10.07
C GLU A 79 -19.88 -15.93 10.10
N SER A 80 -21.03 -15.44 10.55
CA SER A 80 -22.27 -16.22 10.57
C SER A 80 -22.72 -16.68 9.17
N ALA A 81 -22.57 -15.81 8.17
CA ALA A 81 -22.83 -16.14 6.78
C ALA A 81 -21.87 -17.22 6.25
N SER A 82 -20.60 -17.17 6.64
CA SER A 82 -19.61 -18.18 6.29
C SER A 82 -19.91 -19.54 6.92
N VAL A 83 -20.27 -19.57 8.20
CA VAL A 83 -20.60 -20.82 8.92
C VAL A 83 -21.86 -21.48 8.36
N SER A 84 -22.83 -20.69 7.90
CA SER A 84 -24.09 -21.19 7.32
C SER A 84 -23.98 -21.58 5.85
N GLY A 85 -22.81 -21.43 5.22
CA GLY A 85 -22.59 -21.74 3.81
C GLY A 85 -23.23 -20.74 2.82
N ASP A 86 -23.71 -19.59 3.30
CA ASP A 86 -24.25 -18.50 2.47
C ASP A 86 -23.35 -17.25 2.57
N SER A 87 -22.07 -17.45 2.27
CA SER A 87 -21.00 -16.45 2.32
C SER A 87 -21.27 -15.24 1.43
N PHE A 88 -20.65 -14.11 1.77
CA PHE A 88 -20.66 -12.91 0.93
C PHE A 88 -19.60 -13.02 -0.17
N ASP A 89 -19.96 -12.60 -1.38
CA ASP A 89 -19.03 -12.50 -2.51
C ASP A 89 -18.26 -11.16 -2.49
N LEU A 90 -18.82 -10.11 -1.87
CA LEU A 90 -18.22 -8.77 -1.79
C LEU A 90 -18.74 -8.03 -0.56
N CYS A 91 -17.90 -7.21 0.08
CA CYS A 91 -18.34 -6.23 1.06
C CYS A 91 -18.07 -4.80 0.57
N VAL A 92 -19.03 -3.91 0.79
CA VAL A 92 -18.96 -2.48 0.49
C VAL A 92 -19.08 -1.70 1.79
N ILE A 93 -18.01 -1.07 2.24
CA ILE A 93 -17.90 -0.53 3.61
C ILE A 93 -17.60 0.96 3.57
N SER A 94 -18.43 1.76 4.24
CA SER A 94 -18.15 3.18 4.47
C SER A 94 -17.00 3.35 5.44
N ILE A 95 -16.01 4.16 5.06
CA ILE A 95 -14.84 4.42 5.92
C ILE A 95 -15.21 5.26 7.14
N GLN A 96 -15.87 6.39 6.91
CA GLN A 96 -16.23 7.32 7.98
C GLN A 96 -17.55 6.85 8.60
N MET A 97 -17.48 6.41 9.86
CA MET A 97 -18.63 6.01 10.68
C MET A 97 -18.38 6.43 12.16
N PRO A 98 -19.41 6.76 12.94
CA PRO A 98 -19.25 7.37 14.27
C PRO A 98 -18.58 6.50 15.34
N THR A 99 -18.82 5.18 15.33
CA THR A 99 -18.37 4.27 16.40
C THR A 99 -17.18 3.44 15.95
N THR A 100 -17.35 2.69 14.86
CA THR A 100 -16.33 1.79 14.31
C THR A 100 -15.94 2.30 12.94
N SER A 101 -14.67 2.64 12.75
CA SER A 101 -14.18 3.10 11.44
C SER A 101 -14.13 1.93 10.45
N GLY A 102 -14.43 2.18 9.18
CA GLY A 102 -14.37 1.15 8.14
C GLY A 102 -12.97 0.52 7.99
N TYR A 103 -11.91 1.27 8.32
CA TYR A 103 -10.55 0.73 8.41
C TYR A 103 -10.39 -0.39 9.43
N ASP A 104 -11.06 -0.26 10.57
CA ASP A 104 -10.94 -1.24 11.66
C ASP A 104 -11.72 -2.50 11.29
N ILE A 105 -12.86 -2.36 10.61
CA ILE A 105 -13.60 -3.49 10.05
C ILE A 105 -12.76 -4.21 9.00
N GLY A 106 -12.12 -3.47 8.08
CA GLY A 106 -11.25 -4.06 7.05
C GLY A 106 -10.12 -4.90 7.65
N ARG A 107 -9.40 -4.35 8.64
CA ARG A 107 -8.37 -5.10 9.38
C ARG A 107 -8.93 -6.32 10.09
N GLN A 108 -10.03 -6.16 10.83
CA GLN A 108 -10.64 -7.28 11.55
C GLN A 108 -11.03 -8.41 10.59
N ILE A 109 -11.56 -8.10 9.41
CA ILE A 109 -11.88 -9.12 8.40
C ILE A 109 -10.60 -9.82 7.90
N ARG A 110 -9.53 -9.08 7.63
CA ARG A 110 -8.25 -9.66 7.17
C ARG A 110 -7.53 -10.48 8.24
N ASP A 111 -7.70 -10.15 9.51
CA ASP A 111 -7.11 -10.87 10.64
C ASP A 111 -7.84 -12.19 10.96
N LEU A 112 -8.99 -12.46 10.33
CA LEU A 112 -9.71 -13.73 10.51
C LEU A 112 -8.95 -14.91 9.89
N GLN A 113 -8.86 -16.02 10.61
CA GLN A 113 -8.24 -17.27 10.12
C GLN A 113 -9.24 -18.16 9.36
N SER A 114 -9.93 -17.60 8.37
CA SER A 114 -10.90 -18.36 7.55
C SER A 114 -10.97 -17.80 6.13
N GLN A 115 -11.66 -18.49 5.21
CA GLN A 115 -11.86 -18.01 3.83
C GLN A 115 -12.49 -16.61 3.76
N VAL A 116 -13.11 -16.15 4.85
CA VAL A 116 -13.63 -14.79 5.03
C VAL A 116 -12.56 -13.72 4.83
N SER A 117 -11.30 -14.00 5.19
CA SER A 117 -10.21 -13.03 5.07
C SER A 117 -9.85 -12.68 3.63
N HIS A 118 -10.33 -13.45 2.65
CA HIS A 118 -10.12 -13.19 1.23
C HIS A 118 -11.34 -12.57 0.52
N ILE A 119 -12.44 -12.29 1.24
CA ILE A 119 -13.62 -11.67 0.63
C ILE A 119 -13.23 -10.29 0.06
N PRO A 120 -13.56 -9.98 -1.20
CA PRO A 120 -13.33 -8.66 -1.77
C PRO A 120 -13.93 -7.53 -0.91
N LEU A 121 -13.14 -6.52 -0.59
CA LEU A 121 -13.53 -5.36 0.20
C LEU A 121 -13.45 -4.06 -0.63
N LEU A 122 -14.59 -3.39 -0.80
CA LEU A 122 -14.71 -2.09 -1.46
C LEU A 122 -14.96 -0.99 -0.43
N ALA A 123 -14.00 -0.10 -0.26
CA ALA A 123 -14.12 1.09 0.58
C ALA A 123 -14.94 2.19 -0.11
N ILE A 124 -15.80 2.86 0.64
CA ILE A 124 -16.45 4.10 0.20
C ILE A 124 -16.16 5.22 1.19
N SER A 125 -15.56 6.32 0.72
CA SER A 125 -15.29 7.49 1.58
C SER A 125 -15.73 8.82 0.97
N ALA A 126 -16.04 9.80 1.83
CA ALA A 126 -16.30 11.17 1.43
C ALA A 126 -15.02 11.98 1.15
N SER A 127 -13.87 11.58 1.70
CA SER A 127 -12.59 12.28 1.54
C SER A 127 -11.62 11.51 0.63
N ILE A 128 -10.89 12.21 -0.24
CA ILE A 128 -9.84 11.63 -1.11
C ILE A 128 -8.48 11.66 -0.40
N GLU A 129 -8.17 12.75 0.29
CA GLU A 129 -6.80 13.16 0.62
C GLU A 129 -6.12 12.35 1.75
N ARG A 130 -6.81 11.41 2.40
CA ARG A 130 -6.21 10.60 3.48
C ARG A 130 -6.54 9.12 3.43
N ASP A 131 -7.44 8.73 2.52
CA ASP A 131 -8.19 7.51 2.75
C ASP A 131 -7.74 6.35 1.87
N ALA A 132 -7.27 6.59 0.65
CA ALA A 132 -6.92 5.52 -0.29
C ALA A 132 -5.69 4.70 0.15
N LYS A 133 -4.59 5.35 0.57
CA LYS A 133 -3.40 4.67 1.12
C LYS A 133 -3.77 3.82 2.34
N ARG A 134 -4.51 4.42 3.28
CA ARG A 134 -4.96 3.75 4.49
C ARG A 134 -5.92 2.59 4.19
N CYS A 135 -6.77 2.71 3.17
CA CYS A 135 -7.63 1.61 2.71
C CYS A 135 -6.78 0.41 2.30
N LEU A 136 -5.73 0.63 1.48
CA LEU A 136 -4.80 -0.43 1.06
C LEU A 136 -4.10 -1.08 2.25
N GLU A 137 -3.53 -0.28 3.17
CA GLU A 137 -2.84 -0.77 4.39
C GLU A 137 -3.79 -1.53 5.34
N THR A 138 -5.09 -1.29 5.26
CA THR A 138 -6.11 -2.00 6.05
C THR A 138 -6.77 -3.15 5.28
N GLY A 139 -6.25 -3.49 4.11
CA GLY A 139 -6.63 -4.67 3.34
C GLY A 139 -7.81 -4.49 2.40
N PHE A 140 -8.21 -3.27 2.03
CA PHE A 140 -9.25 -3.07 1.01
C PHE A 140 -8.72 -3.30 -0.42
N ASP A 141 -9.55 -3.90 -1.27
CA ASP A 141 -9.23 -4.24 -2.66
C ASP A 141 -9.70 -3.17 -3.66
N GLY A 142 -10.69 -2.36 -3.25
CA GLY A 142 -11.29 -1.28 -4.03
C GLY A 142 -11.57 -0.04 -3.20
N PHE A 143 -11.61 1.13 -3.84
CA PHE A 143 -12.02 2.40 -3.20
C PHE A 143 -12.86 3.24 -4.16
N LEU A 144 -13.89 3.88 -3.62
CA LEU A 144 -14.73 4.84 -4.34
C LEU A 144 -15.01 6.09 -3.49
N ARG A 145 -14.96 7.26 -4.14
CA ARG A 145 -15.38 8.52 -3.52
C ARG A 145 -16.90 8.67 -3.53
N LYS A 146 -17.46 9.19 -2.44
CA LYS A 146 -18.81 9.78 -2.41
C LYS A 146 -18.77 11.18 -3.08
N PRO A 147 -19.79 11.58 -3.87
CA PRO A 147 -20.96 10.78 -4.23
C PRO A 147 -20.61 9.70 -5.24
N VAL A 148 -21.06 8.47 -4.97
CA VAL A 148 -20.74 7.31 -5.80
C VAL A 148 -21.61 7.34 -7.06
N GLN A 149 -20.97 7.23 -8.22
CA GLN A 149 -21.68 7.15 -9.50
C GLN A 149 -22.11 5.71 -9.76
N ARG A 150 -23.36 5.52 -10.19
CA ARG A 150 -23.96 4.20 -10.44
C ARG A 150 -23.09 3.31 -11.34
N GLN A 151 -22.59 3.83 -12.45
CA GLN A 151 -21.78 3.01 -13.36
C GLN A 151 -20.45 2.63 -12.72
N LYS A 152 -19.77 3.56 -12.04
CA LYS A 152 -18.48 3.32 -11.40
C LYS A 152 -18.52 2.24 -10.33
N ILE A 153 -19.57 2.22 -9.50
CA ILE A 153 -19.69 1.17 -8.48
C ILE A 153 -19.94 -0.20 -9.11
N LEU A 154 -20.79 -0.27 -10.13
CA LEU A 154 -21.04 -1.53 -10.84
C LEU A 154 -19.77 -2.04 -11.52
N ASP A 155 -19.03 -1.17 -12.21
CA ASP A 155 -17.76 -1.54 -12.86
C ASP A 155 -16.73 -2.03 -11.83
N MET A 156 -16.67 -1.38 -10.66
CA MET A 156 -15.78 -1.78 -9.56
C MET A 156 -16.19 -3.13 -8.97
N MET A 157 -17.48 -3.35 -8.71
CA MET A 157 -18.02 -4.63 -8.24
C MET A 157 -17.73 -5.75 -9.25
N GLU A 158 -18.00 -5.52 -10.54
CA GLU A 158 -17.68 -6.47 -11.62
C GLU A 158 -16.19 -6.80 -11.64
N THR A 159 -15.32 -5.80 -11.45
CA THR A 159 -13.86 -6.00 -11.49
C THR A 159 -13.36 -6.77 -10.28
N LEU A 160 -13.87 -6.48 -9.08
CA LEU A 160 -13.50 -7.19 -7.85
C LEU A 160 -13.99 -8.64 -7.82
N LEU A 161 -15.09 -8.93 -8.54
CA LEU A 161 -15.70 -10.25 -8.62
C LEU A 161 -15.27 -11.07 -9.84
N LYS A 162 -14.33 -10.57 -10.66
CA LYS A 162 -13.72 -11.36 -11.75
C LYS A 162 -12.93 -12.51 -11.15
N GLU A 163 -13.56 -13.69 -11.12
CA GLU A 163 -12.89 -14.97 -10.90
C GLU A 163 -11.78 -15.13 -11.96
N ASP A 164 -10.57 -15.51 -11.52
CA ASP A 164 -9.39 -15.86 -12.33
C ASP A 164 -9.62 -17.15 -13.16
N ALA A 165 -10.75 -17.26 -13.85
CA ALA A 165 -11.07 -18.36 -14.73
C ALA A 165 -10.43 -18.12 -16.11
N ASN A 166 -9.23 -18.70 -16.29
CA ASN A 166 -8.71 -19.21 -17.57
C ASN A 166 -8.28 -18.26 -18.71
N ASP A 167 -7.82 -17.04 -18.46
CA ASP A 167 -7.18 -16.24 -19.53
C ASP A 167 -5.89 -15.53 -19.11
N VAL A 168 -4.82 -16.32 -18.98
CA VAL A 168 -3.45 -15.90 -18.58
C VAL A 168 -2.79 -14.97 -19.61
N ALA A 169 -3.41 -14.73 -20.78
CA ALA A 169 -2.90 -13.79 -21.77
C ALA A 169 -3.55 -12.39 -21.70
N ALA A 170 -4.72 -12.24 -21.05
CA ALA A 170 -5.45 -10.96 -20.96
C ALA A 170 -5.41 -10.32 -19.55
N THR A 171 -5.11 -11.09 -18.50
CA THR A 171 -5.11 -10.65 -17.09
C THR A 171 -4.03 -9.64 -16.72
N LYS A 172 -3.06 -9.36 -17.60
CA LYS A 172 -2.07 -8.28 -17.41
C LYS A 172 -2.56 -6.88 -17.82
N ARG A 173 -3.80 -6.68 -18.29
CA ARG A 173 -4.29 -5.33 -18.64
C ARG A 173 -5.45 -4.84 -17.78
N ASP A 174 -6.26 -5.74 -17.21
CA ASP A 174 -7.51 -5.34 -16.55
C ASP A 174 -7.49 -5.43 -15.01
N SER A 175 -6.72 -6.34 -14.39
CA SER A 175 -6.43 -6.30 -12.94
C SER A 175 -5.56 -5.10 -12.53
N ILE A 176 -4.92 -4.49 -13.53
CA ILE A 176 -4.14 -3.26 -13.41
C ILE A 176 -5.04 -2.07 -13.05
N VAL A 177 -6.32 -2.08 -13.43
CA VAL A 177 -7.16 -0.86 -13.38
C VAL A 177 -7.65 -0.52 -11.96
N THR A 178 -7.95 -1.48 -11.09
CA THR A 178 -8.47 -1.18 -9.73
C THR A 178 -7.36 -0.77 -8.77
N ARG A 179 -6.27 -1.54 -8.69
CA ARG A 179 -5.11 -1.18 -7.85
C ARG A 179 -4.34 0.00 -8.43
N HIS A 180 -4.20 0.17 -9.76
CA HIS A 180 -3.61 1.42 -10.30
C HIS A 180 -4.51 2.63 -10.11
N SER A 181 -5.85 2.53 -10.27
CA SER A 181 -6.73 3.68 -10.00
C SER A 181 -6.69 4.05 -8.51
N MET A 182 -6.61 3.07 -7.60
CA MET A 182 -6.40 3.34 -6.17
C MET A 182 -5.02 3.91 -5.87
N LEU A 183 -3.96 3.43 -6.53
CA LEU A 183 -2.61 4.00 -6.40
C LEU A 183 -2.54 5.40 -7.00
N GLU A 184 -3.25 5.69 -8.08
CA GLU A 184 -3.37 7.03 -8.67
C GLU A 184 -4.13 7.98 -7.73
N ASP A 185 -5.26 7.55 -7.18
CA ASP A 185 -6.01 8.33 -6.19
C ASP A 185 -5.24 8.48 -4.87
N ALA A 186 -4.47 7.46 -4.45
CA ALA A 186 -3.64 7.52 -3.25
C ALA A 186 -2.47 8.49 -3.39
N LYS A 187 -1.99 8.79 -4.62
CA LYS A 187 -0.98 9.86 -4.82
C LYS A 187 -1.49 11.20 -4.29
N HIS A 188 -2.78 11.47 -4.42
CA HIS A 188 -3.42 12.68 -3.89
C HIS A 188 -3.48 12.74 -2.36
N SER A 189 -3.20 11.64 -1.68
CA SER A 189 -3.08 11.58 -0.22
C SER A 189 -1.64 11.72 0.30
N VAL A 190 -0.64 11.71 -0.59
CA VAL A 190 0.78 11.70 -0.21
C VAL A 190 1.31 13.12 -0.12
N ARG A 191 1.87 13.47 1.04
CA ARG A 191 2.48 14.78 1.31
C ARG A 191 4.00 14.71 1.22
N ILE A 192 4.54 15.50 0.31
CA ILE A 192 5.96 15.55 -0.01
C ILE A 192 6.52 16.90 0.41
N LEU A 193 7.55 16.90 1.24
CA LEU A 193 8.36 18.09 1.49
C LEU A 193 9.46 18.16 0.43
N LEU A 194 9.47 19.23 -0.37
CA LEU A 194 10.48 19.48 -1.39
C LEU A 194 11.38 20.64 -0.94
N VAL A 195 12.67 20.34 -0.77
CA VAL A 195 13.66 21.27 -0.24
C VAL A 195 14.72 21.58 -1.30
N ASP A 196 14.75 22.81 -1.79
CA ASP A 196 15.71 23.28 -2.80
C ASP A 196 15.85 24.82 -2.69
N ASP A 197 17.08 25.31 -2.67
CA ASP A 197 17.37 26.75 -2.53
C ASP A 197 17.22 27.51 -3.85
N ASN A 198 17.25 26.81 -4.98
CA ASN A 198 17.05 27.39 -6.29
C ASN A 198 15.55 27.45 -6.62
N PRO A 199 14.94 28.64 -6.69
CA PRO A 199 13.50 28.79 -6.92
C PRO A 199 13.05 28.21 -8.27
N VAL A 200 13.92 28.18 -9.29
CA VAL A 200 13.59 27.60 -10.60
C VAL A 200 13.49 26.08 -10.51
N ASN A 201 14.46 25.43 -9.86
CA ASN A 201 14.45 23.98 -9.67
C ASN A 201 13.28 23.54 -8.78
N ARG A 202 13.06 24.29 -7.68
CA ARG A 202 11.96 24.05 -6.75
C ARG A 202 10.60 24.13 -7.43
N ASN A 203 10.33 25.21 -8.16
CA ASN A 203 9.04 25.39 -8.84
C ASN A 203 8.85 24.35 -9.98
N LEU A 204 9.91 23.99 -10.69
CA LEU A 204 9.84 22.95 -11.73
C LEU A 204 9.46 21.59 -11.11
N ALA A 205 10.11 21.22 -10.01
CA ALA A 205 9.88 19.98 -9.30
C ALA A 205 8.48 19.95 -8.66
N GLU A 206 8.03 21.06 -8.07
CA GLU A 206 6.66 21.24 -7.57
C GLU A 206 5.63 20.95 -8.68
N ILE A 207 5.74 21.63 -9.83
CA ILE A 207 4.82 21.44 -10.97
C ILE A 207 4.80 19.96 -11.41
N MET A 208 5.95 19.30 -11.47
CA MET A 208 6.04 17.90 -11.85
C MET A 208 5.34 16.98 -10.84
N LEU A 209 5.57 17.19 -9.55
CA LEU A 209 5.02 16.40 -8.46
C LEU A 209 3.50 16.62 -8.31
N THR A 210 3.03 17.86 -8.38
CA THR A 210 1.60 18.18 -8.34
C THR A 210 0.87 17.62 -9.55
N LYS A 211 1.44 17.72 -10.77
CA LYS A 211 0.87 17.06 -11.98
C LYS A 211 0.88 15.54 -11.90
N ALA A 212 1.78 14.97 -11.10
CA ALA A 212 1.82 13.55 -10.80
C ALA A 212 0.79 13.14 -9.74
N GLY A 213 0.12 14.10 -9.10
CA GLY A 213 -0.95 13.91 -8.14
C GLY A 213 -0.54 14.10 -6.69
N TYR A 214 0.73 14.42 -6.39
CA TYR A 214 1.20 14.57 -5.01
C TYR A 214 0.84 15.93 -4.41
N GLN A 215 0.66 15.98 -3.08
CA GLN A 215 0.65 17.23 -2.33
C GLN A 215 2.09 17.62 -2.03
N VAL A 216 2.47 18.86 -2.34
CA VAL A 216 3.86 19.31 -2.21
C VAL A 216 3.89 20.54 -1.30
N GLU A 217 4.74 20.51 -0.29
CA GLU A 217 5.11 21.67 0.51
C GLU A 217 6.57 22.00 0.23
N LEU A 218 6.88 23.29 0.22
CA LEU A 218 8.18 23.82 -0.20
C LEU A 218 8.97 24.33 0.98
N ALA A 219 10.27 24.05 0.99
CA ALA A 219 11.26 24.70 1.85
C ALA A 219 12.43 25.23 1.01
N ASN A 220 12.98 26.38 1.43
CA ASN A 220 14.04 27.11 0.74
C ASN A 220 15.44 26.69 1.18
N ASN A 221 15.58 26.07 2.35
CA ASN A 221 16.86 25.60 2.87
C ASN A 221 16.65 24.47 3.90
N GLY A 222 17.75 23.90 4.41
CA GLY A 222 17.69 22.82 5.39
C GLY A 222 17.06 23.21 6.73
N ARG A 223 17.17 24.48 7.14
CA ARG A 223 16.63 24.98 8.41
C ARG A 223 15.10 24.96 8.38
N GLU A 224 14.52 25.55 7.34
CA GLU A 224 13.07 25.56 7.12
C GLU A 224 12.53 24.14 7.01
N ALA A 225 13.26 23.23 6.36
CA ALA A 225 12.86 21.83 6.27
C ALA A 225 12.75 21.15 7.65
N VAL A 226 13.69 21.40 8.56
CA VAL A 226 13.66 20.88 9.94
C VAL A 226 12.50 21.50 10.74
N GLU A 227 12.24 22.79 10.57
CA GLU A 227 11.13 23.49 11.22
C GLU A 227 9.77 22.96 10.75
N MET A 228 9.59 22.79 9.45
CA MET A 228 8.37 22.21 8.88
C MET A 228 8.18 20.76 9.35
N TYR A 229 9.24 19.96 9.38
CA TYR A 229 9.19 18.58 9.88
C TYR A 229 8.78 18.50 11.37
N THR A 230 9.22 19.45 12.20
CA THR A 230 8.93 19.46 13.64
C THR A 230 7.58 20.07 14.01
N THR A 231 6.94 20.81 13.11
CA THR A 231 5.65 21.48 13.36
C THR A 231 4.51 20.49 13.61
N GLU A 232 4.46 19.38 12.88
CA GLU A 232 3.43 18.35 13.04
C GLU A 232 4.02 16.96 12.79
N ALA A 233 4.02 16.11 13.82
CA ALA A 233 4.58 14.76 13.74
C ALA A 233 3.83 13.91 12.69
N GLY A 234 4.58 13.23 11.81
CA GLY A 234 4.01 12.36 10.77
C GLY A 234 3.29 13.12 9.65
N ARG A 235 3.60 14.41 9.46
CA ARG A 235 2.99 15.23 8.40
C ARG A 235 3.42 14.81 7.00
N PHE A 236 4.68 14.45 6.81
CA PHE A 236 5.22 14.13 5.50
C PHE A 236 5.39 12.63 5.31
N ASP A 237 5.07 12.15 4.12
CA ASP A 237 5.27 10.76 3.69
C ASP A 237 6.63 10.56 3.00
N LEU A 238 7.23 11.64 2.49
CA LEU A 238 8.50 11.64 1.77
C LEU A 238 9.12 13.04 1.80
N ILE A 239 10.44 13.12 1.90
CA ILE A 239 11.20 14.37 1.77
C ILE A 239 12.17 14.25 0.59
N PHE A 240 12.09 15.16 -0.36
CA PHE A 240 13.15 15.38 -1.35
C PHE A 240 14.05 16.52 -0.87
N MET A 241 15.33 16.22 -0.65
CA MET A 241 16.28 17.12 0.00
C MET A 241 17.46 17.43 -0.92
N ASP A 242 17.61 18.69 -1.35
CA ASP A 242 18.83 19.12 -2.02
C ASP A 242 20.04 19.01 -1.10
N LEU A 243 21.20 18.63 -1.64
CA LEU A 243 22.42 18.47 -0.86
C LEU A 243 23.09 19.80 -0.56
N GLN A 244 23.09 20.72 -1.54
CA GLN A 244 23.84 21.98 -1.45
C GLN A 244 22.87 23.14 -1.35
N MET A 245 22.74 23.70 -0.15
CA MET A 245 21.89 24.85 0.13
C MET A 245 22.60 25.79 1.11
N PRO A 246 22.35 27.11 1.07
CA PRO A 246 22.86 28.05 2.06
C PRO A 246 22.23 27.81 3.45
N GLU A 247 22.86 28.39 4.47
CA GLU A 247 22.47 28.34 5.89
C GLU A 247 22.57 26.96 6.55
N MET A 248 21.82 25.99 6.02
CA MET A 248 21.88 24.59 6.42
C MET A 248 21.79 23.72 5.17
N ASP A 249 22.83 22.92 4.95
CA ASP A 249 22.90 21.99 3.83
C ASP A 249 22.02 20.75 4.07
N GLY A 250 21.77 19.96 3.01
CA GLY A 250 20.88 18.80 3.08
C GLY A 250 21.39 17.69 4.00
N LEU A 251 22.70 17.54 4.15
CA LEU A 251 23.31 16.54 5.02
C LEU A 251 23.12 16.93 6.49
N GLN A 252 23.31 18.20 6.83
CA GLN A 252 23.06 18.76 8.15
C GLN A 252 21.58 18.65 8.53
N ALA A 253 20.68 19.03 7.62
CA ALA A 253 19.22 18.92 7.83
C ALA A 253 18.79 17.47 8.08
N THR A 254 19.30 16.54 7.27
CA THR A 254 19.00 15.11 7.43
C THR A 254 19.47 14.59 8.79
N LYS A 255 20.71 14.88 9.19
CA LYS A 255 21.23 14.47 10.50
C LYS A 255 20.37 14.99 11.65
N GLU A 256 19.90 16.23 11.54
CA GLU A 256 19.04 16.83 12.56
C GLU A 256 17.66 16.16 12.60
N ILE A 257 17.03 15.91 11.45
CA ILE A 257 15.76 15.15 11.37
C ILE A 257 15.94 13.75 11.99
N ARG A 258 17.01 13.02 11.67
CA ARG A 258 17.30 11.69 12.25
C ARG A 258 17.54 11.74 13.76
N ARG A 259 18.20 12.80 14.26
CA ARG A 259 18.39 13.04 15.70
C ARG A 259 17.04 13.22 16.40
N LEU A 260 16.14 14.02 15.82
CA LEU A 260 14.80 14.29 16.36
C LEU A 260 13.92 13.02 16.37
N GLU A 261 13.96 12.22 15.30
CA GLU A 261 13.30 10.91 15.24
C GLU A 261 13.77 9.98 16.38
N SER A 262 15.09 9.93 16.61
CA SER A 262 15.70 9.10 17.64
C SER A 262 15.34 9.54 19.08
N LEU A 263 15.20 10.85 19.31
CA LEU A 263 14.78 11.41 20.60
C LEU A 263 13.33 11.08 20.92
N ASN A 264 12.44 11.23 19.92
CA ASN A 264 11.02 10.92 20.07
C ASN A 264 10.77 9.42 20.25
N SER A 265 11.63 8.56 19.69
CA SER A 265 11.59 7.11 19.94
C SER A 265 12.04 6.71 21.35
N LYS A 266 12.88 7.52 22.04
CA LYS A 266 13.41 7.22 23.39
C LYS A 266 12.53 7.72 24.54
N LEU A 267 11.64 8.69 24.27
CA LEU A 267 10.68 9.20 25.26
C LEU A 267 9.51 8.22 25.54
N GLY A 268 9.48 7.05 24.89
CA GLY A 268 8.48 6.00 25.08
C GLY A 268 8.75 4.98 26.19
N THR A 269 9.83 5.11 26.98
CA THR A 269 10.20 4.14 28.03
C THR A 269 10.27 4.72 29.45
N GLY A 270 9.49 5.78 29.75
CA GLY A 270 9.33 6.34 31.09
C GLY A 270 7.94 6.09 31.67
N GLU A 271 7.88 5.72 32.95
CA GLU A 271 6.76 5.21 33.77
C GLU A 271 5.30 5.63 33.44
N PRO A 272 4.32 4.73 33.73
CA PRO A 272 2.90 5.00 33.52
C PRO A 272 2.37 6.02 34.53
N GLN A 273 1.93 7.18 34.03
CA GLN A 273 1.10 8.12 34.79
C GLN A 273 -0.39 7.78 34.56
N PRO A 274 -1.21 7.72 35.61
CA PRO A 274 -2.59 7.28 35.51
C PRO A 274 -3.53 8.43 35.09
N GLN A 275 -4.48 8.07 34.22
CA GLN A 275 -5.78 8.72 34.02
C GLN A 275 -5.79 10.08 33.28
N SER A 276 -5.78 10.04 31.95
CA SER A 276 -6.73 10.87 31.18
C SER A 276 -7.14 10.16 29.90
N SER A 277 -8.44 10.17 29.65
CA SER A 277 -9.16 9.36 28.67
C SER A 277 -8.97 9.89 27.24
N ILE A 278 -7.80 9.69 26.65
CA ILE A 278 -7.56 9.72 25.19
C ILE A 278 -6.51 8.63 24.87
N ALA A 279 -6.86 7.37 25.13
CA ALA A 279 -5.99 6.24 24.85
C ALA A 279 -5.98 5.89 23.36
N ASN A 280 -4.81 5.45 22.87
CA ASN A 280 -4.45 4.99 21.52
C ASN A 280 -3.97 6.02 20.48
N ARG A 281 -3.11 6.97 20.88
CA ARG A 281 -2.13 7.60 19.96
C ARG A 281 -0.67 7.40 20.36
N GLN A 282 -0.38 6.36 21.13
CA GLN A 282 0.99 5.93 21.38
C GLN A 282 1.46 5.09 20.18
N SER A 283 1.91 5.75 19.10
CA SER A 283 2.63 5.08 18.03
C SER A 283 3.87 5.92 17.73
N SER A 284 5.03 5.30 17.90
CA SER A 284 6.36 5.76 17.49
C SER A 284 6.29 6.57 16.19
N ILE A 285 6.90 7.75 16.15
CA ILE A 285 7.05 8.52 14.91
C ILE A 285 7.79 7.61 13.91
N ALA A 286 7.07 7.15 12.88
CA ALA A 286 7.65 6.36 11.80
C ALA A 286 8.69 7.24 11.07
N ARG A 287 9.88 6.68 10.87
CA ARG A 287 10.99 7.34 10.16
C ARG A 287 10.52 7.78 8.77
N VAL A 288 10.60 9.08 8.46
CA VAL A 288 10.20 9.57 7.14
C VAL A 288 11.32 9.26 6.13
N PRO A 289 11.01 8.71 4.94
CA PRO A 289 12.01 8.54 3.90
C PRO A 289 12.56 9.90 3.43
N ILE A 290 13.88 10.05 3.38
CA ILE A 290 14.57 11.24 2.88
C ILE A 290 15.38 10.86 1.65
N VAL A 291 15.07 11.47 0.51
CA VAL A 291 15.70 11.21 -0.79
C VAL A 291 16.54 12.41 -1.22
N ALA A 292 17.83 12.18 -1.36
CA ALA A 292 18.79 13.20 -1.78
C ALA A 292 18.50 13.66 -3.22
N MET A 293 18.50 14.96 -3.49
CA MET A 293 18.55 15.49 -4.86
C MET A 293 19.98 15.94 -5.16
N THR A 294 20.63 15.30 -6.12
CA THR A 294 22.06 15.53 -6.43
C THR A 294 22.27 15.96 -7.88
N ALA A 295 23.11 16.96 -8.13
CA ALA A 295 23.47 17.38 -9.50
C ALA A 295 24.27 16.32 -10.30
N HIS A 296 24.86 15.32 -9.63
CA HIS A 296 25.67 14.27 -10.29
C HIS A 296 25.29 12.87 -9.78
N ALA A 297 25.04 11.95 -10.72
CA ALA A 297 24.70 10.55 -10.46
C ALA A 297 25.91 9.65 -10.12
N MET A 298 27.10 10.21 -9.87
CA MET A 298 28.33 9.43 -9.67
C MET A 298 28.76 9.38 -8.20
N ASN A 299 28.64 8.20 -7.59
CA ASN A 299 29.30 7.58 -6.42
C ASN A 299 29.89 8.41 -5.25
N ARG A 300 30.48 9.60 -5.42
CA ARG A 300 31.18 10.34 -4.35
C ARG A 300 30.26 10.90 -3.26
N HIS A 301 29.08 11.41 -3.60
CA HIS A 301 28.14 11.95 -2.59
C HIS A 301 27.24 10.88 -1.96
N ARG A 302 27.13 9.70 -2.59
CA ARG A 302 26.26 8.62 -2.10
C ARG A 302 26.63 8.17 -0.69
N LYS A 303 27.93 8.02 -0.42
CA LYS A 303 28.45 7.66 0.91
C LYS A 303 28.05 8.68 1.96
N GLN A 304 28.26 9.96 1.68
CA GLN A 304 27.90 11.07 2.58
C GLN A 304 26.40 11.15 2.84
N CYS A 305 25.56 10.90 1.81
CA CYS A 305 24.10 10.86 1.95
C CYS A 305 23.66 9.72 2.88
N LEU A 306 24.21 8.52 2.69
CA LEU A 306 23.90 7.35 3.52
C LEU A 306 24.40 7.54 4.96
N GLU A 307 25.61 8.05 5.16
CA GLU A 307 26.16 8.38 6.48
C GLU A 307 25.35 9.46 7.20
N ALA A 308 24.77 10.41 6.47
CA ALA A 308 23.85 11.39 7.02
C ALA A 308 22.47 10.80 7.37
N GLY A 309 22.16 9.58 6.91
CA GLY A 309 20.92 8.87 7.18
C GLY A 309 19.82 9.07 6.14
N MET A 310 20.17 9.46 4.90
CA MET A 310 19.25 9.48 3.76
C MET A 310 18.98 8.06 3.24
N ASP A 311 17.83 7.86 2.62
CA ASP A 311 17.29 6.56 2.21
C ASP A 311 17.52 6.23 0.74
N ASP A 312 17.52 7.25 -0.11
CA ASP A 312 17.71 7.10 -1.55
C ASP A 312 18.27 8.39 -2.15
N TYR A 313 18.48 8.40 -3.46
CA TYR A 313 18.91 9.58 -4.19
C TYR A 313 18.24 9.70 -5.56
N LEU A 314 18.14 10.93 -6.03
CA LEU A 314 17.59 11.33 -7.32
C LEU A 314 18.54 12.32 -7.97
N SER A 315 18.96 12.04 -9.20
CA SER A 315 19.78 13.00 -9.95
C SER A 315 18.94 14.14 -10.50
N LYS A 316 19.48 15.36 -10.41
CA LYS A 316 18.97 16.55 -11.09
C LYS A 316 19.45 16.55 -12.56
N PRO A 317 18.65 17.05 -13.51
CA PRO A 317 17.28 17.56 -13.33
C PRO A 317 16.29 16.42 -13.01
N ILE A 318 15.33 16.73 -12.14
CA ILE A 318 14.30 15.77 -11.71
C ILE A 318 13.50 15.31 -12.93
N LYS A 319 13.39 13.98 -13.09
CA LYS A 319 12.58 13.36 -14.14
C LYS A 319 11.34 12.74 -13.53
N ARG A 320 10.19 12.96 -14.17
CA ARG A 320 8.87 12.49 -13.72
C ARG A 320 8.86 10.99 -13.46
N GLU A 321 9.45 10.20 -14.34
CA GLU A 321 9.47 8.73 -14.25
C GLU A 321 10.23 8.25 -13.01
N LYS A 322 11.34 8.93 -12.68
CA LYS A 322 12.17 8.58 -11.51
C LYS A 322 11.54 8.98 -10.19
N VAL A 323 10.80 10.09 -10.17
CA VAL A 323 9.97 10.49 -9.02
C VAL A 323 8.91 9.43 -8.73
N PHE A 324 8.20 8.94 -9.76
CA PHE A 324 7.21 7.88 -9.58
C PHE A 324 7.83 6.59 -9.07
N GLU A 325 9.00 6.21 -9.60
CA GLU A 325 9.73 5.02 -9.14
C GLU A 325 10.06 5.11 -7.64
N ILE A 326 10.57 6.26 -7.20
CA ILE A 326 10.95 6.52 -5.79
C ILE A 326 9.71 6.59 -4.90
N ALA A 327 8.67 7.34 -5.29
CA ALA A 327 7.45 7.45 -4.51
C ALA A 327 6.74 6.09 -4.36
N ASN A 328 6.69 5.26 -5.42
CA ASN A 328 6.16 3.90 -5.30
C ASN A 328 7.02 3.02 -4.39
N ARG A 329 8.35 3.18 -4.42
CA ARG A 329 9.26 2.40 -3.56
C ARG A 329 9.08 2.73 -2.08
N TRP A 330 8.95 4.01 -1.75
CA TRP A 330 9.04 4.51 -0.37
C TRP A 330 7.69 4.85 0.27
N VAL A 331 6.70 5.25 -0.52
CA VAL A 331 5.39 5.71 0.00
C VAL A 331 4.28 4.69 -0.20
N PHE A 332 4.37 3.89 -1.25
CA PHE A 332 3.48 2.75 -1.51
C PHE A 332 4.29 1.46 -1.60
N PRO A 333 5.06 1.10 -0.54
CA PRO A 333 5.78 -0.15 -0.56
C PRO A 333 4.76 -1.23 -0.91
N LYS A 334 5.01 -1.97 -1.99
CA LYS A 334 4.25 -3.18 -2.25
C LYS A 334 4.47 -4.03 -1.01
N GLU A 335 3.50 -4.11 -0.11
CA GLU A 335 3.40 -5.23 0.80
C GLU A 335 3.37 -6.45 -0.11
N SER A 336 4.54 -7.04 -0.27
CA SER A 336 4.75 -8.23 -1.04
C SER A 336 4.31 -9.32 -0.08
N VAL A 337 2.99 -9.50 0.05
CA VAL A 337 2.46 -10.77 0.52
C VAL A 337 3.10 -11.80 -0.39
N VAL A 338 4.00 -12.60 0.16
CA VAL A 338 4.66 -13.66 -0.60
C VAL A 338 3.62 -14.72 -0.86
N ASN A 339 3.02 -14.70 -2.05
CA ASN A 339 2.04 -15.70 -2.45
C ASN A 339 2.79 -16.95 -2.91
N LEU A 340 3.00 -17.88 -1.98
CA LEU A 340 3.73 -19.13 -2.24
C LEU A 340 3.00 -20.00 -3.27
N SER A 341 1.67 -20.03 -3.25
CA SER A 341 0.84 -20.78 -4.21
C SER A 341 0.98 -20.23 -5.64
N GLU A 342 1.12 -18.91 -5.79
CA GLU A 342 1.40 -18.27 -7.08
C GLU A 342 2.81 -18.62 -7.59
N LEU A 343 3.82 -18.64 -6.72
CA LEU A 343 5.18 -19.02 -7.08
C LEU A 343 5.29 -20.50 -7.47
N ALA A 344 4.61 -21.39 -6.74
CA ALA A 344 4.52 -22.82 -7.08
C ALA A 344 3.97 -23.03 -8.52
N ARG A 345 2.87 -22.34 -8.84
CA ARG A 345 2.28 -22.36 -10.20
C ARG A 345 3.21 -21.84 -11.28
N HIS A 346 4.01 -20.81 -11.01
CA HIS A 346 4.96 -20.27 -11.98
C HIS A 346 6.10 -21.24 -12.29
N LEU A 347 6.41 -22.13 -11.35
CA LEU A 347 7.43 -23.17 -11.50
C LEU A 347 6.85 -24.52 -11.94
N ASP A 348 5.54 -24.59 -12.19
CA ASP A 348 4.82 -25.81 -12.54
C ASP A 348 4.98 -26.93 -11.50
N LEU A 349 4.98 -26.54 -10.22
CA LEU A 349 5.11 -27.42 -9.06
C LEU A 349 3.79 -27.53 -8.30
N GLU A 350 3.57 -28.67 -7.64
CA GLU A 350 2.51 -28.74 -6.65
C GLU A 350 2.86 -27.85 -5.45
N GLU A 351 1.83 -27.29 -4.80
CA GLU A 351 2.02 -26.36 -3.68
C GLU A 351 2.83 -27.00 -2.55
N LYS A 352 2.57 -28.27 -2.24
CA LYS A 352 3.32 -29.02 -1.22
C LYS A 352 4.81 -29.13 -1.55
N GLU A 353 5.15 -29.46 -2.79
CA GLU A 353 6.54 -29.57 -3.25
C GLU A 353 7.26 -28.22 -3.19
N PHE A 354 6.56 -27.15 -3.54
CA PHE A 354 7.11 -25.80 -3.44
C PHE A 354 7.35 -25.37 -1.98
N LEU A 355 6.44 -25.71 -1.05
CA LEU A 355 6.62 -25.40 0.38
C LEU A 355 7.87 -26.12 0.93
N GLU A 356 8.08 -27.40 0.60
CA GLU A 356 9.28 -28.15 0.98
C GLU A 356 10.56 -27.50 0.42
N LEU A 357 10.55 -27.08 -0.85
CA LEU A 357 11.67 -26.37 -1.46
C LEU A 357 11.93 -25.00 -0.83
N ALA A 358 10.86 -24.27 -0.44
CA ALA A 358 10.97 -22.97 0.21
C ALA A 358 11.55 -23.08 1.63
N GLU A 359 11.24 -24.15 2.37
CA GLU A 359 11.90 -24.45 3.66
C GLU A 359 13.40 -24.72 3.49
N ILE A 360 13.77 -25.59 2.54
CA ILE A 360 15.17 -25.88 2.22
C ILE A 360 15.91 -24.59 1.82
N PHE A 361 15.26 -23.75 1.03
CA PHE A 361 15.78 -22.43 0.66
C PHE A 361 16.01 -21.53 1.88
N LEU A 362 15.06 -21.45 2.82
CA LEU A 362 15.23 -20.62 4.01
C LEU A 362 16.42 -21.08 4.85
N GLU A 363 16.56 -22.38 5.07
CA GLU A 363 17.66 -22.94 5.85
C GLU A 363 19.02 -22.67 5.19
N ALA A 364 19.14 -23.00 3.89
CA ALA A 364 20.37 -22.79 3.12
C ALA A 364 20.73 -21.29 3.04
N THR A 365 19.75 -20.44 2.74
CA THR A 365 19.97 -19.00 2.55
C THR A 365 20.24 -18.28 3.87
N ALA A 366 19.68 -18.73 4.99
CA ALA A 366 20.00 -18.18 6.31
C ALA A 366 21.46 -18.44 6.69
N SER A 367 21.97 -19.64 6.39
CA SER A 367 23.38 -20.00 6.59
C SER A 367 24.30 -19.13 5.73
N ASP A 368 23.99 -18.98 4.44
CA ASP A 368 24.80 -18.16 3.54
C ASP A 368 24.69 -16.66 3.86
N LEU A 369 23.54 -16.18 4.35
CA LEU A 369 23.38 -14.80 4.80
C LEU A 369 24.22 -14.51 6.04
N ALA A 370 24.30 -15.44 7.00
CA ALA A 370 25.16 -15.28 8.17
C ALA A 370 26.65 -15.20 7.77
N LYS A 371 27.09 -16.04 6.81
CA LYS A 371 28.44 -15.95 6.23
C LYS A 371 28.65 -14.61 5.54
N LEU A 372 27.67 -14.15 4.75
CA LEU A 372 27.71 -12.89 4.03
C LEU A 372 27.90 -11.71 4.99
N GLU A 373 27.10 -11.62 6.06
CA GLU A 373 27.18 -10.54 7.04
C GLU A 373 28.50 -10.54 7.82
N SER A 374 29.01 -11.73 8.16
CA SER A 374 30.33 -11.90 8.78
C SER A 374 31.45 -11.43 7.85
N ALA A 375 31.43 -11.87 6.59
CA ALA A 375 32.41 -11.48 5.58
C ALA A 375 32.37 -9.98 5.27
N LEU A 376 31.17 -9.38 5.21
CA LEU A 376 30.98 -7.94 5.06
C LEU A 376 31.59 -7.17 6.23
N SER A 377 31.43 -7.66 7.46
CA SER A 377 32.00 -7.05 8.66
C SER A 377 33.53 -7.17 8.70
N ALA A 378 34.07 -8.26 8.16
CA ALA A 378 35.51 -8.51 8.07
C ALA A 378 36.18 -7.86 6.84
N GLY A 379 35.41 -7.30 5.90
CA GLY A 379 35.92 -6.77 4.63
C GLY A 379 36.42 -7.84 3.65
N ALA A 380 36.00 -9.09 3.85
CA ALA A 380 36.52 -10.27 3.15
C ALA A 380 35.80 -10.43 1.79
N THR A 381 36.36 -9.83 0.74
CA THR A 381 35.64 -9.59 -0.53
C THR A 381 35.30 -10.87 -1.30
N GLU A 382 36.18 -11.87 -1.27
CA GLU A 382 35.95 -13.16 -1.94
C GLU A 382 34.81 -13.93 -1.26
N GLU A 383 34.80 -13.99 0.07
CA GLU A 383 33.74 -14.66 0.83
C GLU A 383 32.38 -13.96 0.67
N VAL A 384 32.37 -12.63 0.53
CA VAL A 384 31.16 -11.86 0.18
C VAL A 384 30.65 -12.26 -1.21
N LEU A 385 31.55 -12.40 -2.18
CA LEU A 385 31.20 -12.73 -3.56
C LEU A 385 30.60 -14.14 -3.64
N GLU A 386 31.21 -15.11 -2.97
CA GLU A 386 30.70 -16.49 -2.91
C GLU A 386 29.32 -16.56 -2.25
N ALA A 387 29.15 -15.97 -1.07
CA ALA A 387 27.89 -16.01 -0.35
C ALA A 387 26.78 -15.27 -1.11
N ALA A 388 27.06 -14.09 -1.69
CA ALA A 388 26.10 -13.35 -2.49
C ALA A 388 25.73 -14.11 -3.79
N HIS A 389 26.69 -14.79 -4.42
CA HIS A 389 26.43 -15.61 -5.60
C HIS A 389 25.50 -16.78 -5.29
N SER A 390 25.73 -17.48 -4.16
CA SER A 390 24.88 -18.57 -3.69
C SER A 390 23.45 -18.12 -3.43
N ILE A 391 23.26 -17.07 -2.63
CA ILE A 391 21.94 -16.50 -2.30
C ILE A 391 21.20 -16.07 -3.57
N LYS A 392 21.90 -15.40 -4.50
CA LYS A 392 21.32 -14.97 -5.78
C LYS A 392 20.82 -16.16 -6.60
N GLY A 393 21.59 -17.25 -6.66
CA GLY A 393 21.23 -18.46 -7.38
C GLY A 393 19.99 -19.10 -6.78
N ALA A 394 20.01 -19.37 -5.48
CA ALA A 394 18.92 -20.00 -4.75
C ALA A 394 17.61 -19.20 -4.86
N ALA A 395 17.68 -17.87 -4.67
CA ALA A 395 16.51 -17.00 -4.78
C ALA A 395 15.97 -16.92 -6.21
N GLY A 396 16.85 -16.94 -7.21
CA GLY A 396 16.46 -16.93 -8.62
C GLY A 396 15.71 -18.21 -9.02
N SER A 397 16.16 -19.37 -8.54
CA SER A 397 15.54 -20.66 -8.86
C SER A 397 14.11 -20.81 -8.34
N LEU A 398 13.79 -20.18 -7.20
CA LEU A 398 12.45 -20.23 -6.59
C LEU A 398 11.59 -19.01 -6.89
N GLY A 399 12.05 -18.07 -7.73
CA GLY A 399 11.27 -16.90 -8.12
C GLY A 399 11.20 -15.79 -7.05
N PHE A 400 12.05 -15.83 -6.02
CA PHE A 400 12.18 -14.75 -5.02
C PHE A 400 12.96 -13.56 -5.58
N GLU A 401 12.35 -12.86 -6.54
CA GLU A 401 12.97 -11.85 -7.39
C GLU A 401 13.62 -10.67 -6.63
N ASP A 402 13.01 -10.23 -5.52
CA ASP A 402 13.57 -9.15 -4.70
C ASP A 402 14.87 -9.57 -4.02
N THR A 403 14.88 -10.77 -3.42
CA THR A 403 16.08 -11.37 -2.80
C THR A 403 17.16 -11.59 -3.85
N HIS A 404 16.78 -12.08 -5.03
CA HIS A 404 17.70 -12.25 -6.17
C HIS A 404 18.37 -10.92 -6.56
N LYS A 405 17.60 -9.84 -6.72
CA LYS A 405 18.11 -8.51 -7.09
C LYS A 405 19.06 -7.94 -6.02
N LEU A 406 18.71 -8.09 -4.75
CA LEU A 406 19.54 -7.64 -3.63
C LEU A 406 20.88 -8.39 -3.63
N ALA A 407 20.85 -9.71 -3.69
CA ALA A 407 22.06 -10.54 -3.70
C ALA A 407 22.94 -10.27 -4.94
N LYS A 408 22.32 -10.10 -6.12
CA LYS A 408 23.03 -9.70 -7.35
C LYS A 408 23.73 -8.35 -7.21
N ARG A 409 23.12 -7.38 -6.52
CA ARG A 409 23.74 -6.07 -6.28
C ARG A 409 24.94 -6.19 -5.34
N ILE A 410 24.83 -6.99 -4.28
CA ILE A 410 25.95 -7.27 -3.38
C ILE A 410 27.10 -7.97 -4.13
N GLU A 411 26.80 -8.97 -4.95
CA GLU A 411 27.79 -9.68 -5.76
C GLU A 411 28.51 -8.73 -6.75
N MET A 412 27.76 -7.87 -7.46
CA MET A 412 28.34 -6.89 -8.38
C MET A 412 29.25 -5.89 -7.66
N ASN A 413 28.85 -5.46 -6.48
CA ASN A 413 29.61 -4.55 -5.63
C ASN A 413 30.92 -5.22 -5.14
N ALA A 414 30.85 -6.48 -4.71
CA ALA A 414 32.02 -7.27 -4.33
C ALA A 414 33.02 -7.46 -5.48
N ARG A 415 32.54 -7.74 -6.71
CA ARG A 415 33.39 -7.82 -7.93
C ARG A 415 34.14 -6.53 -8.23
N GLN A 416 33.61 -5.39 -7.79
CA GLN A 416 34.24 -4.08 -7.95
C GLN A 416 35.11 -3.69 -6.74
N HIS A 417 35.28 -4.58 -5.77
CA HIS A 417 35.92 -4.31 -4.48
C HIS A 417 35.28 -3.15 -3.70
N VAL A 418 33.97 -2.93 -3.87
CA VAL A 418 33.20 -1.88 -3.17
C VAL A 418 32.21 -2.55 -2.22
N LEU A 419 32.61 -2.77 -0.96
CA LEU A 419 31.72 -3.37 0.05
C LEU A 419 30.90 -2.33 0.83
N GLU A 420 31.03 -1.04 0.53
CA GLU A 420 30.28 0.00 1.22
C GLU A 420 28.80 0.02 0.82
N GLY A 421 27.91 -0.04 1.81
CA GLY A 421 26.45 0.01 1.63
C GLY A 421 25.79 -1.36 1.37
N THR A 422 26.55 -2.43 1.17
CA THR A 422 26.00 -3.79 0.99
C THR A 422 25.45 -4.40 2.28
N LEU A 423 25.83 -3.87 3.45
CA LEU A 423 25.26 -4.25 4.76
C LEU A 423 23.76 -3.91 4.86
N GLY A 424 23.33 -2.81 4.25
CA GLY A 424 21.91 -2.45 4.15
C GLY A 424 21.14 -3.39 3.23
N ASP A 425 21.77 -3.84 2.14
CA ASP A 425 21.21 -4.84 1.24
C ASP A 425 21.10 -6.22 1.93
N ALA A 426 22.11 -6.63 2.69
CA ALA A 426 22.07 -7.86 3.50
C ALA A 426 20.97 -7.82 4.57
N SER A 427 20.81 -6.67 5.24
CA SER A 427 19.71 -6.44 6.18
C SER A 427 18.34 -6.53 5.51
N SER A 428 18.23 -6.05 4.27
CA SER A 428 17.00 -6.14 3.47
C SER A 428 16.70 -7.58 3.04
N ILE A 429 17.73 -8.37 2.69
CA ILE A 429 17.59 -9.81 2.43
C ILE A 429 17.05 -10.52 3.67
N ARG A 430 17.61 -10.23 4.86
CA ARG A 430 17.15 -10.80 6.13
C ARG A 430 15.65 -10.56 6.35
N GLN A 431 15.19 -9.33 6.17
CA GLN A 431 13.77 -8.99 6.29
C GLN A 431 12.90 -9.79 5.31
N LYS A 432 13.35 -9.93 4.06
CA LYS A 432 12.64 -10.73 3.04
C LYS A 432 12.55 -12.20 3.42
N LEU A 433 13.61 -12.80 3.97
CA LEU A 433 13.57 -14.17 4.48
C LEU A 433 12.57 -14.33 5.64
N THR A 434 12.51 -13.36 6.56
CA THR A 434 11.50 -13.36 7.64
C THR A 434 10.06 -13.32 7.09
N MET A 435 9.82 -12.57 6.01
CA MET A 435 8.49 -12.54 5.37
C MET A 435 8.14 -13.88 4.72
N ILE A 436 9.10 -14.55 4.08
CA ILE A 436 8.91 -15.88 3.47
C ILE A 436 8.64 -16.93 4.56
N ASP A 437 9.41 -16.92 5.66
CA ASP A 437 9.20 -17.81 6.82
C ASP A 437 7.82 -17.62 7.45
N LYS A 438 7.36 -16.37 7.58
CA LYS A 438 6.01 -16.07 8.06
C LYS A 438 4.95 -16.66 7.13
N ALA A 439 5.07 -16.46 5.82
CA ALA A 439 4.13 -16.98 4.83
C ALA A 439 4.09 -18.51 4.82
N LEU A 440 5.23 -19.19 5.02
CA LEU A 440 5.30 -20.65 5.14
C LEU A 440 4.53 -21.16 6.36
N LYS A 441 4.76 -20.54 7.53
CA LYS A 441 4.06 -20.91 8.78
C LYS A 441 2.55 -20.69 8.69
N GLU A 442 2.13 -19.61 8.04
CA GLU A 442 0.70 -19.32 7.80
C GLU A 442 0.04 -20.40 6.92
N ASN A 443 0.73 -20.89 5.88
CA ASN A 443 0.23 -21.97 5.01
C ASN A 443 0.18 -23.33 5.72
N GLN A 444 1.19 -23.66 6.54
CA GLN A 444 1.22 -24.91 7.31
C GLN A 444 0.13 -24.95 8.39
N ALA A 445 -0.14 -23.82 9.06
CA ALA A 445 -1.23 -23.71 10.02
C ALA A 445 -2.61 -23.93 9.38
N GLY A 446 -2.80 -23.47 8.13
CA GLY A 446 -4.01 -23.73 7.35
C GLY A 446 -4.19 -25.20 6.95
N SER A 447 -3.10 -25.94 6.69
CA SER A 447 -3.15 -27.36 6.33
C SER A 447 -3.51 -28.28 7.49
N LEU A 448 -3.17 -27.93 8.73
CA LEU A 448 -3.48 -28.73 9.93
C LEU A 448 -4.93 -28.60 10.40
N GLY A 449 -5.63 -27.53 9.99
CA GLY A 449 -7.05 -27.30 10.33
C GLY A 449 -8.06 -28.08 9.48
N ASN A 450 -7.64 -28.62 8.33
CA ASN A 450 -8.52 -29.38 7.41
C ASN A 450 -8.35 -30.92 7.53
N GLY A 451 -7.58 -31.40 8.52
CA GLY A 451 -7.21 -32.81 8.67
C GLY A 451 -7.98 -33.62 9.72
N THR A 452 -8.99 -33.04 10.39
CA THR A 452 -9.88 -33.77 11.29
C THR A 452 -11.31 -33.24 11.21
N ALA A 453 -12.08 -33.78 10.27
CA ALA A 453 -13.53 -33.98 10.37
C ALA A 453 -13.95 -35.10 9.41
#